data_AF-A0A2G4GXZ9-F1
#
_entry.id   AF-A0A2G4GXZ9-F1
#
_cell.length_a   1.000
_cell.length_b   1.000
_cell.length_c   1.000
_cell.angle_alpha   90.00
_cell.angle_beta   90.00
_cell.angle_gamma   90.00
#
_symmetry.space_group_name_H-M   'P 1'
#
loop_
_entity.id
_entity.type
_entity.pdbx_description
1 polymer ?
#
loop_
_entity_poly.entity_id
_entity_poly.type
_entity_poly.pdbx_seq_one_letter_code
_entity_poly.pdbx_strand_id
1 'polypeptide(L)'
;TPRDLVALGKSMTLAGRIAQSLGDAPAFSGARTALEEAAAKVATLTTRISAACNEQPPSHMRDGGLFKDGADAEIDECRSLQRDATAWMARYQAELGERHGIPSLKIGYNRVFGYYIEITHAHSAKAPAEFTRRQTLRNAERYITPELKTFEDKVLSAESRAVARERALFDALCTEAAERLPELVRFADAVASLDAVASLAEVAARHRWVRPEIVEESVLEITGGRHPVLDELLRDRFVPNDTELGTALQPATLALITGPNMAGKSTYIRQTALIVLLAHMGSFVPAERAVVGITDRIFTRIGASDELHSGQSTFMVEMTETARILNHATPRSLVVLDEIGRGTSTLDGLSLAWAITEHLAAAGARTLFATHYHELTDLSTRIAGVRNLHVSVREWKGDVVFLHRILPGSTDRSYGIHVAQIAGIPKSVVARAKDVLSTLEVNSSPKSTRGTRGRGNSSATATGAQPVDAMPLFASHAESAPPHPAIEKLRLLDLNTLTPLQAFDMLRQLKVTTTDA
;
A
#
# COMPACT_ATOMS: atom_id res chain seq x y z
N THR A 1 6.60 26.79 -18.84
CA THR A 1 7.85 26.98 -19.62
C THR A 1 7.56 26.78 -21.10
N PRO A 2 8.48 27.11 -22.03
CA PRO A 2 8.29 26.83 -23.46
C PRO A 2 8.07 25.35 -23.75
N ARG A 3 8.76 24.47 -23.00
CA ARG A 3 8.54 23.02 -23.05
C ARG A 3 7.13 22.62 -22.65
N ASP A 4 6.62 23.17 -21.55
CA ASP A 4 5.27 22.84 -21.07
C ASP A 4 4.20 23.26 -22.08
N LEU A 5 4.32 24.46 -22.67
CA LEU A 5 3.37 24.97 -23.66
C LEU A 5 3.37 24.12 -24.94
N VAL A 6 4.54 23.74 -25.45
CA VAL A 6 4.64 22.87 -26.63
C VAL A 6 4.16 21.46 -26.31
N ALA A 7 4.47 20.92 -25.13
CA ALA A 7 3.97 19.63 -24.69
C ALA A 7 2.44 19.63 -24.57
N LEU A 8 1.85 20.70 -24.02
CA LEU A 8 0.41 20.90 -23.96
C LEU A 8 -0.22 20.84 -25.36
N GLY A 9 0.31 21.63 -26.30
CA GLY A 9 -0.15 21.60 -27.69
C GLY A 9 -0.05 20.21 -28.31
N LYS A 10 1.09 19.53 -28.15
CA LYS A 10 1.30 18.16 -28.65
C LYS A 10 0.29 17.16 -28.06
N SER A 11 0.11 17.15 -26.75
CA SER A 11 -0.86 16.27 -26.08
C SER A 11 -2.27 16.51 -26.60
N MET A 12 -2.63 17.76 -26.89
CA MET A 12 -3.98 18.10 -27.35
C MET A 12 -4.30 17.63 -28.76
N THR A 13 -3.28 17.45 -29.61
CA THR A 13 -3.47 16.82 -30.92
C THR A 13 -3.96 15.36 -30.83
N LEU A 14 -3.74 14.70 -29.69
CA LEU A 14 -4.11 13.31 -29.49
C LEU A 14 -5.57 13.14 -29.02
N ALA A 15 -6.23 14.19 -28.55
CA ALA A 15 -7.58 14.11 -27.99
C ALA A 15 -8.59 13.45 -28.95
N GLY A 16 -8.60 13.87 -30.22
CA GLY A 16 -9.48 13.28 -31.23
C GLY A 16 -9.17 11.81 -31.53
N ARG A 17 -7.88 11.42 -31.52
CA ARG A 17 -7.47 10.02 -31.72
C ARG A 17 -7.89 9.14 -30.54
N ILE A 18 -7.77 9.66 -29.31
CA ILE A 18 -8.24 8.96 -28.11
C ILE A 18 -9.75 8.78 -28.19
N ALA A 19 -10.50 9.84 -28.47
CA ALA A 19 -11.96 9.78 -28.62
C ALA A 19 -12.41 8.75 -29.67
N GLN A 20 -11.74 8.70 -30.83
CA GLN A 20 -12.02 7.71 -31.87
C GLN A 20 -11.75 6.27 -31.41
N SER A 21 -10.69 6.07 -30.61
CA SER A 21 -10.29 4.74 -30.12
C SER A 21 -11.29 4.17 -29.10
N LEU A 22 -12.08 5.01 -28.44
CA LEU A 22 -13.14 4.58 -27.51
C LEU A 22 -14.35 3.97 -28.24
N GLY A 23 -14.49 4.23 -29.55
CA GLY A 23 -15.62 3.76 -30.36
C GLY A 23 -16.97 4.26 -29.85
N ASP A 24 -18.02 3.47 -30.07
CA ASP A 24 -19.41 3.75 -29.67
C ASP A 24 -19.84 3.07 -28.36
N ALA A 25 -18.88 2.62 -27.55
CA ALA A 25 -19.18 1.95 -26.29
C ALA A 25 -19.92 2.92 -25.34
N PRO A 26 -21.15 2.60 -24.87
CA PRO A 26 -21.94 3.50 -24.03
C PRO A 26 -21.22 3.93 -22.75
N ALA A 27 -20.40 3.03 -22.18
CA ALA A 27 -19.61 3.28 -20.98
C ALA A 27 -18.59 4.43 -21.14
N PHE A 28 -18.14 4.72 -22.36
CA PHE A 28 -17.17 5.78 -22.65
C PHE A 28 -17.79 7.02 -23.29
N SER A 29 -19.11 7.07 -23.46
CA SER A 29 -19.82 8.20 -24.10
C SER A 29 -19.47 9.55 -23.46
N GLY A 30 -19.49 9.63 -22.13
CA GLY A 30 -19.15 10.87 -21.41
C GLY A 30 -17.69 11.30 -21.62
N ALA A 31 -16.74 10.37 -21.55
CA ALA A 31 -15.33 10.66 -21.79
C ALA A 31 -15.07 11.08 -23.24
N ARG A 32 -15.71 10.40 -24.20
CA ARG A 32 -15.64 10.74 -25.63
C ARG A 32 -16.15 12.15 -25.89
N THR A 33 -17.35 12.48 -25.41
CA THR A 33 -17.92 13.83 -25.56
C THR A 33 -17.01 14.90 -24.93
N ALA A 34 -16.49 14.64 -23.72
CA ALA A 34 -15.57 15.57 -23.07
C ALA A 34 -14.29 15.82 -23.88
N LEU A 35 -13.70 14.75 -24.45
CA LEU A 35 -12.51 14.85 -25.30
C LEU A 35 -12.79 15.57 -26.62
N GLU A 36 -13.91 15.30 -27.27
CA GLU A 36 -14.33 15.94 -28.53
C GLU A 36 -14.60 17.44 -28.33
N GLU A 37 -15.35 17.81 -27.29
CA GLU A 37 -15.62 19.21 -26.96
C GLU A 37 -14.34 19.97 -26.61
N ALA A 38 -13.47 19.37 -25.79
CA ALA A 38 -12.19 19.98 -25.44
C ALA A 38 -11.32 20.16 -26.69
N ALA A 39 -11.19 19.12 -27.52
CA ALA A 39 -10.43 19.16 -28.76
C ALA A 39 -10.92 20.26 -29.71
N ALA A 40 -12.24 20.39 -29.90
CA ALA A 40 -12.82 21.39 -30.77
C ALA A 40 -12.53 22.82 -30.29
N LYS A 41 -12.66 23.07 -28.98
CA LYS A 41 -12.46 24.40 -28.39
C LYS A 41 -11.01 24.85 -28.30
N VAL A 42 -10.07 23.91 -28.23
CA VAL A 42 -8.62 24.19 -28.18
C VAL A 42 -7.92 23.97 -29.53
N ALA A 43 -8.67 23.59 -30.59
CA ALA A 43 -8.11 23.26 -31.90
C ALA A 43 -7.26 24.40 -32.48
N THR A 44 -7.75 25.64 -32.40
CA THR A 44 -7.05 26.83 -32.91
C THR A 44 -5.73 27.05 -32.19
N LEU A 45 -5.74 27.05 -30.85
CA LEU A 45 -4.54 27.18 -30.01
C LEU A 45 -3.53 26.07 -30.31
N THR A 46 -4.00 24.83 -30.36
CA THR A 46 -3.18 23.64 -30.63
C THR A 46 -2.51 23.70 -32.01
N THR A 47 -3.26 24.12 -33.02
CA THR A 47 -2.75 24.30 -34.40
C THR A 47 -1.70 25.40 -34.44
N ARG A 48 -1.94 26.53 -33.77
CA ARG A 48 -0.98 27.64 -33.68
C ARG A 48 0.31 27.23 -32.98
N ILE A 49 0.23 26.55 -31.83
CA ILE A 49 1.41 26.05 -31.11
C ILE A 49 2.20 25.08 -32.00
N SER A 50 1.52 24.13 -32.66
CA SER A 50 2.19 23.12 -33.49
C SER A 50 2.83 23.71 -34.76
N ALA A 51 2.16 24.69 -35.38
CA ALA A 51 2.65 25.36 -36.58
C ALA A 51 3.80 26.33 -36.27
N ALA A 52 3.70 27.10 -35.18
CA ALA A 52 4.63 28.18 -34.87
C ALA A 52 5.85 27.74 -34.05
N CYS A 53 5.70 26.76 -33.14
CA CYS A 53 6.77 26.38 -32.22
C CYS A 53 7.64 25.23 -32.74
N ASN A 54 8.92 25.25 -32.37
CA ASN A 54 9.88 24.18 -32.60
C ASN A 54 9.49 22.93 -31.80
N GLU A 55 9.77 21.74 -32.36
CA GLU A 55 9.41 20.47 -31.70
C GLU A 55 10.17 20.24 -30.38
N GLN A 56 11.39 20.74 -30.30
CA GLN A 56 12.27 20.65 -29.14
C GLN A 56 12.60 22.06 -28.65
N PRO A 57 11.68 22.72 -27.93
CA PRO A 57 11.89 24.08 -27.47
C PRO A 57 12.92 24.13 -26.32
N PRO A 58 13.56 25.30 -26.11
CA PRO A 58 14.45 25.51 -24.97
C PRO A 58 13.70 25.40 -23.64
N SER A 59 14.42 25.12 -22.54
CA SER A 59 13.81 25.06 -21.20
C SER A 59 13.37 26.42 -20.68
N HIS A 60 13.91 27.51 -21.24
CA HIS A 60 13.67 28.88 -20.82
C HIS A 60 13.83 29.84 -22.01
N MET A 61 13.24 31.03 -21.91
CA MET A 61 13.20 32.02 -23.00
C MET A 61 14.42 32.96 -23.08
N ARG A 62 15.49 32.75 -22.27
CA ARG A 62 16.60 33.73 -22.18
C ARG A 62 17.34 33.92 -23.50
N ASP A 63 17.55 32.83 -24.22
CA ASP A 63 18.32 32.83 -25.47
C ASP A 63 17.40 32.69 -26.72
N GLY A 64 16.07 32.78 -26.54
CA GLY A 64 15.09 32.53 -27.61
C GLY A 64 15.12 31.09 -28.15
N GLY A 65 14.63 30.89 -29.37
CA GLY A 65 14.61 29.59 -30.05
C GLY A 65 13.31 28.79 -29.89
N LEU A 66 12.22 29.42 -29.45
CA LEU A 66 10.91 28.75 -29.36
C LEU A 66 10.25 28.61 -30.74
N PHE A 67 10.31 29.64 -31.57
CA PHE A 67 9.55 29.70 -32.81
C PHE A 67 10.34 29.19 -34.02
N LYS A 68 9.66 28.52 -34.95
CA LYS A 68 10.18 28.09 -36.25
C LYS A 68 10.44 29.29 -37.16
N ASP A 69 11.32 29.13 -38.14
CA ASP A 69 11.44 30.10 -39.23
C ASP A 69 10.11 30.19 -40.00
N GLY A 70 9.72 31.40 -40.42
CA GLY A 70 8.44 31.66 -41.08
C GLY A 70 7.26 31.86 -40.13
N ALA A 71 7.46 31.74 -38.81
CA ALA A 71 6.39 31.91 -37.83
C ALA A 71 6.06 33.39 -37.54
N ASP A 72 7.05 34.28 -37.65
CA ASP A 72 6.89 35.72 -37.45
C ASP A 72 7.95 36.49 -38.25
N ALA A 73 7.51 37.47 -39.02
CA ALA A 73 8.37 38.20 -39.94
C ALA A 73 9.46 39.02 -39.24
N GLU A 74 9.21 39.54 -38.05
CA GLU A 74 10.22 40.33 -37.30
C GLU A 74 11.32 39.41 -36.75
N ILE A 75 10.95 38.22 -36.27
CA ILE A 75 11.92 37.20 -35.86
C ILE A 75 12.77 36.76 -37.05
N ASP A 76 12.14 36.51 -38.20
CA ASP A 76 12.84 36.07 -39.41
C ASP A 76 13.82 37.14 -39.93
N GLU A 77 13.42 38.42 -39.92
CA GLU A 77 14.29 39.55 -40.27
C GLU A 77 15.52 39.61 -39.35
N CYS A 78 15.29 39.54 -38.03
CA CYS A 78 16.37 39.58 -37.06
C CYS A 78 17.32 38.38 -37.19
N ARG A 79 16.79 37.17 -37.45
CA ARG A 79 17.59 35.97 -37.72
C ARG A 79 18.38 36.07 -39.02
N SER A 80 17.81 36.69 -40.06
CA SER A 80 18.54 36.97 -41.31
C SER A 80 19.76 37.87 -41.04
N LEU A 81 19.57 38.94 -40.27
CA LEU A 81 20.67 39.83 -39.88
C LEU A 81 21.79 39.09 -39.12
N GLN A 82 21.45 38.11 -38.28
CA GLN A 82 22.44 37.26 -37.59
C GLN A 82 23.17 36.27 -38.52
N ARG A 83 22.48 35.70 -39.50
CA ARG A 83 23.11 34.84 -40.53
C ARG A 83 24.06 35.65 -41.41
N ASP A 84 23.60 36.82 -41.86
CA ASP A 84 24.41 37.77 -42.60
C ASP A 84 25.61 38.24 -41.77
N ALA A 85 25.44 38.34 -40.45
CA ALA A 85 26.53 38.68 -39.56
C ALA A 85 27.66 37.64 -39.58
N THR A 86 27.33 36.35 -39.57
CA THR A 86 28.34 35.28 -39.65
C THR A 86 29.12 35.35 -40.96
N ALA A 87 28.44 35.58 -42.08
CA ALA A 87 29.06 35.75 -43.39
C ALA A 87 29.90 37.03 -43.50
N TRP A 88 29.46 38.13 -42.87
CA TRP A 88 30.23 39.37 -42.77
C TRP A 88 31.51 39.17 -41.96
N MET A 89 31.44 38.51 -40.81
CA MET A 89 32.58 38.24 -39.93
C MET A 89 33.66 37.41 -40.62
N ALA A 90 33.28 36.39 -41.39
CA ALA A 90 34.23 35.58 -42.16
C ALA A 90 34.96 36.40 -43.23
N ARG A 91 34.23 37.27 -43.94
CA ARG A 91 34.82 38.19 -44.95
C ARG A 91 35.74 39.21 -44.30
N TYR A 92 35.28 39.84 -43.22
CA TYR A 92 36.03 40.85 -42.48
C TYR A 92 37.32 40.28 -41.87
N GLN A 93 37.28 39.04 -41.35
CA GLN A 93 38.48 38.34 -40.87
C GLN A 93 39.51 38.12 -41.99
N ALA A 94 39.05 37.64 -43.16
CA ALA A 94 39.94 37.37 -44.29
C ALA A 94 40.58 38.67 -44.81
N GLU A 95 39.78 39.73 -44.97
CA GLU A 95 40.26 41.03 -45.42
C GLU A 95 41.30 41.62 -44.46
N LEU A 96 41.05 41.58 -43.15
CA LEU A 96 42.03 42.06 -42.16
C LEU A 96 43.30 41.22 -42.14
N GLY A 97 43.18 39.89 -42.28
CA GLY A 97 44.32 38.98 -42.31
C GLY A 97 45.23 39.22 -43.52
N GLU A 98 44.63 39.47 -44.70
CA GLU A 98 45.34 39.77 -45.94
C GLU A 98 45.94 41.18 -45.93
N ARG A 99 45.13 42.21 -45.61
CA ARG A 99 45.54 43.62 -45.59
C ARG A 99 46.75 43.87 -44.69
N HIS A 100 46.78 43.24 -43.51
CA HIS A 100 47.80 43.48 -42.50
C HIS A 100 48.87 42.38 -42.43
N GLY A 101 48.76 41.33 -43.25
CA GLY A 101 49.72 40.22 -43.29
C GLY A 101 49.79 39.42 -41.97
N ILE A 102 48.64 39.23 -41.31
CA ILE A 102 48.50 38.53 -40.02
C ILE A 102 47.64 37.27 -40.23
N PRO A 103 48.23 36.15 -40.66
CA PRO A 103 47.48 34.92 -40.94
C PRO A 103 46.89 34.24 -39.69
N SER A 104 47.38 34.60 -38.50
CA SER A 104 46.87 34.08 -37.22
C SER A 104 45.66 34.85 -36.67
N LEU A 105 45.18 35.89 -37.37
CA LEU A 105 44.11 36.75 -36.92
C LEU A 105 42.79 35.97 -36.87
N LYS A 106 42.14 35.96 -35.70
CA LYS A 106 40.83 35.34 -35.52
C LYS A 106 39.86 36.33 -34.91
N ILE A 107 38.63 36.36 -35.40
CA ILE A 107 37.57 37.12 -34.76
C ILE A 107 36.76 36.19 -33.87
N GLY A 108 36.63 36.53 -32.60
CA GLY A 108 35.89 35.76 -31.60
C GLY A 108 34.85 36.60 -30.88
N TYR A 109 34.01 35.94 -30.09
CA TYR A 109 33.01 36.58 -29.22
C TYR A 109 33.22 36.14 -27.77
N ASN A 110 33.01 37.07 -26.83
CA ASN A 110 33.01 36.81 -25.40
C ASN A 110 31.82 37.53 -24.77
N ARG A 111 31.05 36.82 -23.93
CA ARG A 111 29.89 37.37 -23.20
C ARG A 111 30.17 38.65 -22.40
N VAL A 112 31.41 38.88 -21.95
CA VAL A 112 31.78 40.05 -21.13
C VAL A 112 32.31 41.22 -21.98
N PHE A 113 33.05 40.94 -23.05
CA PHE A 113 33.81 41.94 -23.81
C PHE A 113 33.35 42.13 -25.26
N GLY A 114 32.31 41.41 -25.67
CA GLY A 114 31.75 41.50 -27.01
C GLY A 114 32.59 40.78 -28.06
N TYR A 115 32.50 41.24 -29.31
CA TYR A 115 33.35 40.77 -30.38
C TYR A 115 34.77 41.33 -30.25
N TYR A 116 35.76 40.52 -30.63
CA TYR A 116 37.17 40.92 -30.57
C TYR A 116 37.97 40.29 -31.69
N ILE A 117 39.05 40.96 -32.06
CA ILE A 117 40.09 40.46 -32.96
C ILE A 117 41.22 39.93 -32.08
N GLU A 118 41.50 38.65 -32.16
CA GLU A 118 42.59 37.98 -31.44
C GLU A 118 43.81 37.83 -32.34
N ILE A 119 44.96 38.32 -31.85
CA ILE A 119 46.25 38.24 -32.52
C ILE A 119 47.25 37.60 -31.55
N THR A 120 48.01 36.61 -31.99
CA THR A 120 49.06 35.97 -31.19
C THR A 120 50.18 36.96 -30.85
N HIS A 121 50.86 36.80 -29.71
CA HIS A 121 52.00 37.67 -29.33
C HIS A 121 53.10 37.76 -30.39
N ALA A 122 53.32 36.70 -31.19
CA ALA A 122 54.27 36.72 -32.31
C ALA A 122 53.94 37.77 -33.40
N HIS A 123 52.69 38.22 -33.47
CA HIS A 123 52.19 39.16 -34.47
C HIS A 123 51.59 40.43 -33.85
N SER A 124 51.61 40.61 -32.52
CA SER A 124 51.01 41.78 -31.86
C SER A 124 51.71 43.09 -32.24
N ALA A 125 53.02 43.06 -32.52
CA ALA A 125 53.77 44.21 -33.03
C ALA A 125 53.35 44.65 -34.45
N LYS A 126 52.63 43.81 -35.19
CA LYS A 126 52.04 44.13 -36.51
C LYS A 126 50.61 44.67 -36.39
N ALA A 127 50.05 44.77 -35.19
CA ALA A 127 48.71 45.32 -34.98
C ALA A 127 48.69 46.79 -35.42
N PRO A 128 47.77 47.20 -36.33
CA PRO A 128 47.68 48.58 -36.80
C PRO A 128 47.25 49.54 -35.69
N ALA A 129 47.56 50.84 -35.86
CA ALA A 129 47.16 51.87 -34.90
C ALA A 129 45.63 52.02 -34.75
N GLU A 130 44.85 51.57 -35.74
CA GLU A 130 43.38 51.59 -35.71
C GLU A 130 42.78 50.54 -34.74
N PHE A 131 43.59 49.58 -34.26
CA PHE A 131 43.16 48.50 -33.37
C PHE A 131 43.22 48.97 -31.92
N THR A 132 42.06 49.15 -31.30
CA THR A 132 41.99 49.52 -29.88
C THR A 132 42.08 48.27 -29.02
N ARG A 133 43.15 48.13 -28.23
CA ARG A 133 43.34 46.96 -27.36
C ARG A 133 42.28 46.89 -26.26
N ARG A 134 41.65 45.72 -26.11
CA ARG A 134 40.61 45.44 -25.08
C ARG A 134 41.09 44.52 -23.97
N GLN A 135 41.87 43.50 -24.28
CA GLN A 135 42.29 42.49 -23.30
C GLN A 135 43.64 41.88 -23.71
N THR A 136 44.53 41.67 -22.74
CA THR A 136 45.79 40.93 -22.94
C THR A 136 45.65 39.54 -22.30
N LEU A 137 45.93 38.50 -23.07
CA LEU A 137 45.97 37.11 -22.61
C LEU A 137 47.41 36.61 -22.55
N ARG A 138 47.59 35.42 -21.94
CA ARG A 138 48.91 34.78 -21.81
C ARG A 138 49.63 34.58 -23.15
N ASN A 139 48.89 34.25 -24.22
CA ASN A 139 49.45 33.90 -25.53
C ASN A 139 48.96 34.80 -26.70
N ALA A 140 48.06 35.76 -26.44
CA ALA A 140 47.44 36.58 -27.46
C ALA A 140 46.99 37.95 -26.91
N GLU A 141 46.78 38.91 -27.80
CA GLU A 141 46.15 40.20 -27.50
C GLU A 141 44.82 40.30 -28.26
N ARG A 142 43.82 40.91 -27.61
CA ARG A 142 42.48 41.13 -28.16
C ARG A 142 42.24 42.61 -28.41
N TYR A 143 41.75 42.93 -29.60
CA TYR A 143 41.50 44.29 -30.08
C TYR A 143 40.07 44.45 -30.60
N ILE A 144 39.65 45.69 -30.79
CA ILE A 144 38.42 46.05 -31.50
C ILE A 144 38.67 47.19 -32.47
N THR A 145 37.96 47.22 -33.59
CA THR A 145 37.95 48.35 -34.53
C THR A 145 36.62 49.10 -34.45
N PRO A 146 36.57 50.37 -34.89
CA PRO A 146 35.30 51.10 -35.00
C PRO A 146 34.25 50.36 -35.84
N GLU A 147 34.68 49.78 -36.97
CA GLU A 147 33.81 49.01 -37.86
C GLU A 147 33.22 47.78 -37.16
N LEU A 148 34.06 46.98 -36.49
CA LEU A 148 33.60 45.81 -35.73
C LEU A 148 32.66 46.19 -34.59
N LYS A 149 32.88 47.35 -33.94
CA LYS A 149 32.00 47.86 -32.90
C LYS A 149 30.62 48.26 -33.45
N THR A 150 30.56 49.00 -34.55
CA THR A 150 29.27 49.38 -35.17
C THR A 150 28.46 48.16 -35.60
N PHE A 151 29.15 47.13 -36.08
CA PHE A 151 28.54 45.87 -36.43
C PHE A 151 28.07 45.08 -35.21
N GLU A 152 28.88 45.00 -34.14
CA GLU A 152 28.50 44.42 -32.85
C GLU A 152 27.19 45.02 -32.32
N ASP A 153 27.08 46.36 -32.28
CA ASP A 153 25.89 47.06 -31.81
C ASP A 153 24.65 46.69 -32.64
N LYS A 154 24.81 46.57 -33.97
CA LYS A 154 23.72 46.18 -34.88
C LYS A 154 23.26 44.73 -34.64
N VAL A 155 24.20 43.80 -34.46
CA VAL A 155 23.90 42.37 -34.25
C VAL A 155 23.27 42.13 -32.88
N LEU A 156 23.81 42.72 -31.81
CA LEU A 156 23.26 42.59 -30.47
C LEU A 156 21.87 43.24 -30.36
N SER A 157 21.64 44.36 -31.06
CA SER A 157 20.32 44.98 -31.16
C SER A 157 19.31 44.06 -31.85
N ALA A 158 19.69 43.43 -32.96
CA ALA A 158 18.83 42.46 -33.64
C ALA A 158 18.53 41.22 -32.78
N GLU A 159 19.53 40.68 -32.07
CA GLU A 159 19.35 39.55 -31.14
C GLU A 159 18.38 39.88 -30.00
N SER A 160 18.58 41.02 -29.33
CA SER A 160 17.71 41.44 -28.23
C SER A 160 16.26 41.70 -28.69
N ARG A 161 16.08 42.28 -29.89
CA ARG A 161 14.76 42.45 -30.51
C ARG A 161 14.09 41.11 -30.81
N ALA A 162 14.82 40.14 -31.39
CA ALA A 162 14.30 38.82 -31.66
C ALA A 162 13.83 38.11 -30.39
N VAL A 163 14.65 38.12 -29.33
CA VAL A 163 14.31 37.51 -28.04
C VAL A 163 13.11 38.19 -27.39
N ALA A 164 13.04 39.53 -27.43
CA ALA A 164 11.91 40.28 -26.91
C ALA A 164 10.61 39.97 -27.68
N ARG A 165 10.68 39.86 -29.00
CA ARG A 165 9.54 39.50 -29.86
C ARG A 165 9.08 38.07 -29.60
N GLU A 166 10.01 37.11 -29.52
CA GLU A 166 9.70 35.74 -29.13
C GLU A 166 9.02 35.67 -27.76
N ARG A 167 9.51 36.46 -26.79
CA ARG A 167 8.91 36.52 -25.46
C ARG A 167 7.48 37.03 -25.50
N ALA A 168 7.21 38.09 -26.25
CA ALA A 168 5.86 38.64 -26.41
C ALA A 168 4.90 37.62 -27.05
N LEU A 169 5.34 36.90 -28.09
CA LEU A 169 4.54 35.84 -28.72
C LEU A 169 4.29 34.66 -27.79
N PHE A 170 5.30 34.25 -27.01
CA PHE A 170 5.16 33.21 -26.01
C PHE A 170 4.15 33.59 -24.92
N ASP A 171 4.25 34.81 -24.39
CA ASP A 171 3.33 35.32 -23.36
C ASP A 171 1.90 35.38 -23.92
N ALA A 172 1.70 35.79 -25.17
CA ALA A 172 0.39 35.78 -25.83
C ALA A 172 -0.21 34.37 -25.97
N LEU A 173 0.59 33.37 -26.35
CA LEU A 173 0.14 31.98 -26.38
C LEU A 173 -0.22 31.46 -24.97
N CYS A 174 0.51 31.88 -23.94
CA CYS A 174 0.20 31.51 -22.56
C CYS A 174 -1.11 32.14 -22.08
N THR A 175 -1.37 33.41 -22.43
CA THR A 175 -2.64 34.08 -22.13
C THR A 175 -3.81 33.36 -22.81
N GLU A 176 -3.68 33.02 -24.09
CA GLU A 176 -4.71 32.28 -24.82
C GLU A 176 -4.95 30.87 -24.23
N ALA A 177 -3.88 30.18 -23.80
CA ALA A 177 -4.01 28.90 -23.09
C ALA A 177 -4.74 29.06 -21.75
N ALA A 178 -4.46 30.13 -21.00
CA ALA A 178 -5.13 30.43 -19.74
C ALA A 178 -6.64 30.71 -19.92
N GLU A 179 -7.03 31.37 -21.01
CA GLU A 179 -8.45 31.60 -21.36
C GLU A 179 -9.21 30.31 -21.72
N ARG A 180 -8.50 29.21 -21.98
CA ARG A 180 -9.05 27.88 -22.29
C ARG A 180 -8.77 26.86 -21.18
N LEU A 181 -8.36 27.32 -20.00
CA LEU A 181 -8.04 26.46 -18.87
C LEU A 181 -9.16 25.47 -18.51
N PRO A 182 -10.46 25.83 -18.49
CA PRO A 182 -11.53 24.88 -18.19
C PRO A 182 -11.55 23.69 -19.15
N GLU A 183 -11.34 23.92 -20.45
CA GLU A 183 -11.27 22.87 -21.47
C GLU A 183 -10.03 21.99 -21.32
N LEU A 184 -8.88 22.59 -20.99
CA LEU A 184 -7.64 21.86 -20.75
C LEU A 184 -7.74 20.93 -19.53
N VAL A 185 -8.39 21.39 -18.45
CA VAL A 185 -8.66 20.57 -17.26
C VAL A 185 -9.62 19.44 -17.59
N ARG A 186 -10.72 19.70 -18.32
CA ARG A 186 -11.64 18.66 -18.77
C ARG A 186 -10.95 17.57 -19.59
N PHE A 187 -10.04 17.95 -20.49
CA PHE A 187 -9.22 16.99 -21.22
C PHE A 187 -8.35 16.16 -20.28
N ALA A 188 -7.64 16.81 -19.35
CA ALA A 188 -6.77 16.14 -18.39
C ALA A 188 -7.54 15.14 -17.51
N ASP A 189 -8.70 15.54 -16.98
CA ASP A 189 -9.55 14.68 -16.14
C ASP A 189 -10.09 13.47 -16.92
N ALA A 190 -10.50 13.69 -18.18
CA ALA A 190 -10.97 12.62 -19.05
C ALA A 190 -9.85 11.61 -19.35
N VAL A 191 -8.66 12.08 -19.72
CA VAL A 191 -7.50 11.23 -19.97
C VAL A 191 -7.06 10.50 -18.70
N ALA A 192 -7.00 11.17 -17.56
CA ALA A 192 -6.61 10.56 -16.28
C ALA A 192 -7.59 9.45 -15.85
N SER A 193 -8.90 9.69 -16.04
CA SER A 193 -9.93 8.68 -15.75
C SER A 193 -9.81 7.47 -16.68
N LEU A 194 -9.56 7.70 -17.97
CA LEU A 194 -9.33 6.63 -18.94
C LEU A 194 -8.06 5.84 -18.62
N ASP A 195 -6.98 6.51 -18.25
CA ASP A 195 -5.71 5.88 -17.85
C ASP A 195 -5.89 4.99 -16.61
N ALA A 196 -6.59 5.49 -15.59
CA ALA A 196 -6.90 4.72 -14.39
C ALA A 196 -7.73 3.46 -14.71
N VAL A 197 -8.81 3.58 -15.48
CA VAL A 197 -9.67 2.43 -15.82
C VAL A 197 -8.95 1.46 -16.78
N ALA A 198 -8.15 1.97 -17.72
CA ALA A 198 -7.35 1.14 -18.63
C ALA A 198 -6.30 0.33 -17.86
N SER A 199 -5.63 0.94 -16.88
CA SER A 199 -4.68 0.26 -16.00
C SER A 199 -5.33 -0.87 -15.20
N LEU A 200 -6.50 -0.62 -14.60
CA LEU A 200 -7.28 -1.65 -13.91
C LEU A 200 -7.71 -2.78 -14.86
N ALA A 201 -8.17 -2.45 -16.07
CA ALA A 201 -8.60 -3.42 -17.07
C ALA A 201 -7.43 -4.28 -17.58
N GLU A 202 -6.25 -3.68 -17.78
CA GLU A 202 -5.04 -4.38 -18.19
C GLU A 202 -4.61 -5.42 -17.15
N VAL A 203 -4.55 -5.02 -15.88
CA VAL A 203 -4.24 -5.91 -14.75
C VAL A 203 -5.28 -7.03 -14.68
N ALA A 204 -6.56 -6.69 -14.76
CA ALA A 204 -7.65 -7.66 -14.71
C ALA A 204 -7.56 -8.70 -15.84
N ALA A 205 -7.31 -8.25 -17.07
CA ALA A 205 -7.19 -9.12 -18.24
C ALA A 205 -5.95 -10.02 -18.14
N ARG A 206 -4.79 -9.45 -17.76
CA ARG A 206 -3.53 -10.18 -17.61
C ARG A 206 -3.63 -11.30 -16.57
N HIS A 207 -4.26 -11.01 -15.43
CA HIS A 207 -4.35 -11.94 -14.31
C HIS A 207 -5.66 -12.72 -14.25
N ARG A 208 -6.56 -12.53 -15.24
CA ARG A 208 -7.89 -13.15 -15.30
C ARG A 208 -8.72 -12.89 -14.03
N TRP A 209 -8.64 -11.66 -13.52
CA TRP A 209 -9.50 -11.23 -12.41
C TRP A 209 -10.96 -11.19 -12.85
N VAL A 210 -11.87 -11.37 -11.90
CA VAL A 210 -13.30 -11.46 -12.16
C VAL A 210 -14.01 -10.19 -11.71
N ARG A 211 -15.09 -9.83 -12.39
CA ARG A 211 -15.93 -8.70 -11.98
C ARG A 211 -16.67 -9.10 -10.70
N PRO A 212 -16.50 -8.37 -9.58
CA PRO A 212 -17.28 -8.65 -8.37
C PRO A 212 -18.74 -8.22 -8.57
N GLU A 213 -19.65 -8.94 -7.93
CA GLU A 213 -21.04 -8.53 -7.77
C GLU A 213 -21.16 -7.67 -6.50
N ILE A 214 -21.57 -6.41 -6.65
CA ILE A 214 -21.80 -5.50 -5.51
C ILE A 214 -23.27 -5.54 -5.14
N VAL A 215 -23.58 -5.83 -3.87
CA VAL A 215 -24.95 -6.01 -3.36
C VAL A 215 -25.21 -5.15 -2.12
N GLU A 216 -26.46 -4.86 -1.79
CA GLU A 216 -26.83 -4.01 -0.64
C GLU A 216 -26.77 -4.75 0.70
N GLU A 217 -26.94 -6.07 0.66
CA GLU A 217 -26.90 -6.96 1.80
C GLU A 217 -25.50 -7.01 2.40
N SER A 218 -25.39 -7.14 3.74
CA SER A 218 -24.12 -7.28 4.46
C SER A 218 -23.49 -8.68 4.30
N VAL A 219 -23.24 -9.09 3.06
CA VAL A 219 -22.64 -10.40 2.72
C VAL A 219 -21.20 -10.24 2.26
N LEU A 220 -20.41 -11.29 2.44
CA LEU A 220 -19.10 -11.40 1.80
C LEU A 220 -18.89 -12.84 1.37
N GLU A 221 -18.84 -13.06 0.06
CA GLU A 221 -18.64 -14.37 -0.54
C GLU A 221 -17.52 -14.27 -1.58
N ILE A 222 -16.42 -14.97 -1.37
CA ILE A 222 -15.27 -15.01 -2.26
C ILE A 222 -14.95 -16.48 -2.48
N THR A 223 -14.94 -16.92 -3.73
CA THR A 223 -14.49 -18.25 -4.14
C THR A 223 -13.11 -18.13 -4.78
N GLY A 224 -12.16 -18.94 -4.34
CA GLY A 224 -10.81 -18.98 -4.89
C GLY A 224 -10.04 -17.66 -4.73
N GLY A 225 -10.27 -16.92 -3.64
CA GLY A 225 -9.66 -15.60 -3.41
C GLY A 225 -8.14 -15.66 -3.26
N ARG A 226 -7.45 -14.72 -3.89
CA ARG A 226 -5.98 -14.62 -3.92
C ARG A 226 -5.49 -13.26 -3.48
N HIS A 227 -4.30 -13.21 -2.87
CA HIS A 227 -3.70 -11.94 -2.46
C HIS A 227 -3.07 -11.23 -3.67
N PRO A 228 -3.52 -10.04 -4.10
CA PRO A 228 -3.13 -9.45 -5.40
C PRO A 228 -1.61 -9.27 -5.57
N VAL A 229 -0.88 -8.92 -4.51
CA VAL A 229 0.59 -8.75 -4.57
C VAL A 229 1.35 -10.07 -4.44
N LEU A 230 1.03 -10.90 -3.44
CA LEU A 230 1.74 -12.16 -3.19
C LEU A 230 1.46 -13.20 -4.28
N ASP A 231 0.30 -13.15 -4.93
CA ASP A 231 -0.02 -14.03 -6.05
C ASP A 231 0.92 -13.82 -7.23
N GLU A 232 1.29 -12.57 -7.53
CA GLU A 232 2.27 -12.26 -8.57
C GLU A 232 3.68 -12.75 -8.21
N LEU A 233 4.07 -12.59 -6.94
CA LEU A 233 5.39 -13.00 -6.44
C LEU A 233 5.55 -14.52 -6.36
N LEU A 234 4.50 -15.23 -5.94
CA LEU A 234 4.53 -16.67 -5.67
C LEU A 234 3.99 -17.51 -6.84
N ARG A 235 3.20 -16.92 -7.73
CA ARG A 235 2.57 -17.54 -8.91
C ARG A 235 1.84 -18.85 -8.55
N ASP A 236 2.20 -19.95 -9.20
CA ASP A 236 1.57 -21.26 -9.02
C ASP A 236 1.72 -21.84 -7.60
N ARG A 237 2.54 -21.22 -6.74
CA ARG A 237 2.69 -21.60 -5.33
C ARG A 237 1.66 -20.94 -4.42
N PHE A 238 0.94 -19.92 -4.87
CA PHE A 238 -0.09 -19.28 -4.07
C PHE A 238 -1.35 -20.15 -4.01
N VAL A 239 -1.78 -20.48 -2.79
CA VAL A 239 -2.97 -21.29 -2.55
C VAL A 239 -4.19 -20.37 -2.39
N PRO A 240 -5.18 -20.43 -3.30
CA PRO A 240 -6.40 -19.64 -3.19
C PRO A 240 -7.27 -20.13 -2.03
N ASN A 241 -8.05 -19.23 -1.45
CA ASN A 241 -8.92 -19.53 -0.31
C ASN A 241 -10.30 -18.89 -0.45
N ASP A 242 -11.32 -19.62 -0.02
CA ASP A 242 -12.69 -19.14 0.02
C ASP A 242 -12.93 -18.32 1.28
N THR A 243 -13.80 -17.30 1.18
CA THR A 243 -14.28 -16.50 2.32
C THR A 243 -15.80 -16.41 2.23
N GLU A 244 -16.51 -16.77 3.32
CA GLU A 244 -17.96 -16.66 3.38
C GLU A 244 -18.42 -16.15 4.76
N LEU A 245 -19.08 -14.98 4.77
CA LEU A 245 -19.63 -14.32 5.95
C LEU A 245 -21.01 -13.70 5.63
N GLY A 246 -21.98 -13.91 6.53
CA GLY A 246 -23.29 -13.27 6.50
C GLY A 246 -24.22 -13.71 5.36
N THR A 247 -23.92 -14.79 4.65
CA THR A 247 -24.76 -15.31 3.54
C THR A 247 -25.96 -16.10 4.10
N ALA A 248 -26.91 -16.45 3.23
CA ALA A 248 -28.03 -17.31 3.61
C ALA A 248 -27.60 -18.72 4.02
N LEU A 249 -26.54 -19.26 3.39
CA LEU A 249 -25.97 -20.57 3.71
C LEU A 249 -25.04 -20.52 4.94
N GLN A 250 -24.41 -19.37 5.18
CA GLN A 250 -23.52 -19.11 6.29
C GLN A 250 -23.86 -17.77 6.97
N PRO A 251 -24.81 -17.76 7.91
CA PRO A 251 -25.28 -16.52 8.55
C PRO A 251 -24.25 -15.91 9.52
N ALA A 252 -23.21 -16.66 9.91
CA ALA A 252 -22.15 -16.14 10.76
C ALA A 252 -21.43 -14.96 10.10
N THR A 253 -21.38 -13.83 10.79
CA THR A 253 -20.70 -12.62 10.33
C THR A 253 -19.25 -12.55 10.81
N LEU A 254 -18.87 -13.35 11.81
CA LEU A 254 -17.52 -13.38 12.37
C LEU A 254 -16.88 -14.76 12.18
N ALA A 255 -15.66 -14.80 11.63
CA ALA A 255 -14.83 -15.99 11.57
C ALA A 255 -13.61 -15.87 12.49
N LEU A 256 -13.50 -16.80 13.44
CA LEU A 256 -12.31 -17.04 14.24
C LEU A 256 -11.36 -17.94 13.47
N ILE A 257 -10.15 -17.44 13.18
CA ILE A 257 -9.17 -18.14 12.35
C ILE A 257 -8.01 -18.58 13.24
N THR A 258 -7.88 -19.89 13.42
CA THR A 258 -6.84 -20.49 14.25
C THR A 258 -5.79 -21.22 13.42
N GLY A 259 -4.64 -21.47 14.03
CA GLY A 259 -3.56 -22.22 13.41
C GLY A 259 -2.18 -21.66 13.74
N PRO A 260 -1.11 -22.40 13.39
CA PRO A 260 0.25 -22.02 13.71
C PRO A 260 0.65 -20.66 13.13
N ASN A 261 1.63 -20.02 13.76
CA ASN A 261 2.27 -18.84 13.21
C ASN A 261 2.94 -19.19 11.88
N MET A 262 3.02 -18.21 10.96
CA MET A 262 3.56 -18.40 9.60
C MET A 262 2.72 -19.30 8.66
N ALA A 263 1.59 -19.84 9.13
CA ALA A 263 0.75 -20.74 8.33
C ALA A 263 -0.12 -20.01 7.28
N GLY A 264 -0.19 -18.68 7.32
CA GLY A 264 -0.91 -17.87 6.32
C GLY A 264 -2.18 -17.16 6.82
N LYS A 265 -2.48 -17.18 8.13
CA LYS A 265 -3.63 -16.47 8.74
C LYS A 265 -3.66 -14.99 8.36
N SER A 266 -2.58 -14.26 8.62
CA SER A 266 -2.45 -12.83 8.30
C SER A 266 -2.51 -12.55 6.79
N THR A 267 -2.10 -13.51 5.95
CA THR A 267 -2.23 -13.39 4.49
C THR A 267 -3.69 -13.53 4.06
N TYR A 268 -4.41 -14.50 4.63
CA TYR A 268 -5.83 -14.74 4.35
C TYR A 268 -6.73 -13.56 4.73
N ILE A 269 -6.51 -12.95 5.90
CA ILE A 269 -7.30 -11.79 6.32
C ILE A 269 -6.97 -10.55 5.48
N ARG A 270 -5.70 -10.33 5.13
CA ARG A 270 -5.27 -9.21 4.27
C ARG A 270 -5.77 -9.35 2.85
N GLN A 271 -5.71 -10.55 2.25
CA GLN A 271 -6.24 -10.74 0.90
C GLN A 271 -7.74 -10.41 0.83
N THR A 272 -8.49 -10.79 1.87
CA THR A 272 -9.94 -10.52 1.91
C THR A 272 -10.20 -9.01 1.94
N ALA A 273 -9.49 -8.28 2.80
CA ALA A 273 -9.61 -6.81 2.86
C ALA A 273 -9.22 -6.14 1.54
N LEU A 274 -8.14 -6.61 0.88
CA LEU A 274 -7.69 -6.08 -0.40
C LEU A 274 -8.69 -6.36 -1.53
N ILE A 275 -9.31 -7.55 -1.56
CA ILE A 275 -10.37 -7.88 -2.53
C ILE A 275 -11.57 -6.96 -2.35
N VAL A 276 -12.01 -6.73 -1.11
CA VAL A 276 -13.12 -5.82 -0.81
C VAL A 276 -12.77 -4.37 -1.20
N LEU A 277 -11.54 -3.93 -0.94
CA LEU A 277 -11.08 -2.61 -1.35
C LEU A 277 -11.05 -2.45 -2.88
N LEU A 278 -10.50 -3.42 -3.61
CA LEU A 278 -10.49 -3.41 -5.08
C LEU A 278 -11.91 -3.39 -5.66
N ALA A 279 -12.83 -4.16 -5.07
CA ALA A 279 -14.23 -4.17 -5.49
C ALA A 279 -14.89 -2.79 -5.35
N HIS A 280 -14.69 -2.12 -4.21
CA HIS A 280 -15.22 -0.76 -3.96
C HIS A 280 -14.50 0.35 -4.72
N MET A 281 -13.27 0.12 -5.18
CA MET A 281 -12.59 0.99 -6.15
C MET A 281 -13.17 0.89 -7.57
N GLY A 282 -14.04 -0.10 -7.84
CA GLY A 282 -14.56 -0.38 -9.18
C GLY A 282 -13.66 -1.27 -10.05
N SER A 283 -12.66 -1.92 -9.45
CA SER A 283 -11.80 -2.88 -10.13
C SER A 283 -12.43 -4.27 -10.19
N PHE A 284 -11.93 -5.09 -11.12
CA PHE A 284 -12.04 -6.54 -11.03
C PHE A 284 -11.17 -7.05 -9.86
N VAL A 285 -11.42 -8.26 -9.38
CA VAL A 285 -10.78 -8.81 -8.18
C VAL A 285 -10.11 -10.17 -8.43
N PRO A 286 -9.01 -10.48 -7.71
CA PRO A 286 -8.31 -11.76 -7.80
C PRO A 286 -9.08 -12.90 -7.11
N ALA A 287 -10.09 -13.44 -7.78
CA ALA A 287 -10.93 -14.54 -7.32
C ALA A 287 -11.52 -15.33 -8.51
N GLU A 288 -12.12 -16.49 -8.24
CA GLU A 288 -12.94 -17.22 -9.22
C GLU A 288 -14.37 -16.66 -9.26
N ARG A 289 -14.90 -16.24 -8.10
CA ARG A 289 -16.17 -15.51 -7.95
C ARG A 289 -16.09 -14.61 -6.73
N ALA A 290 -16.73 -13.44 -6.78
CA ALA A 290 -16.85 -12.56 -5.61
C ALA A 290 -18.21 -11.86 -5.58
N VAL A 291 -18.90 -11.95 -4.44
CA VAL A 291 -20.08 -11.15 -4.08
C VAL A 291 -19.72 -10.33 -2.84
N VAL A 292 -19.76 -9.01 -2.96
CA VAL A 292 -19.31 -8.09 -1.93
C VAL A 292 -20.46 -7.14 -1.59
N GLY A 293 -21.01 -7.32 -0.40
CA GLY A 293 -21.95 -6.38 0.19
C GLY A 293 -21.32 -5.00 0.41
N ILE A 294 -22.08 -3.93 0.25
CA ILE A 294 -21.59 -2.56 0.45
C ILE A 294 -20.91 -2.42 1.82
N THR A 295 -19.67 -1.97 1.80
CA THR A 295 -18.82 -1.82 2.98
C THR A 295 -18.63 -0.35 3.27
N ASP A 296 -19.12 0.11 4.42
CA ASP A 296 -18.99 1.52 4.81
C ASP A 296 -17.57 1.86 5.28
N ARG A 297 -16.93 0.94 6.00
CA ARG A 297 -15.56 1.07 6.53
C ARG A 297 -14.86 -0.27 6.58
N ILE A 298 -13.55 -0.25 6.31
CA ILE A 298 -12.65 -1.37 6.56
C ILE A 298 -11.79 -0.99 7.78
N PHE A 299 -11.96 -1.73 8.86
CA PHE A 299 -11.17 -1.59 10.08
C PHE A 299 -10.08 -2.66 10.11
N THR A 300 -8.86 -2.26 10.43
CA THR A 300 -7.73 -3.19 10.53
C THR A 300 -6.99 -2.98 11.85
N ARG A 301 -6.83 -4.06 12.60
CA ARG A 301 -5.83 -4.19 13.65
C ARG A 301 -4.92 -5.34 13.26
N ILE A 302 -3.93 -5.05 12.43
CA ILE A 302 -2.91 -6.01 11.99
C ILE A 302 -1.61 -5.53 12.61
N GLY A 303 -0.92 -6.38 13.37
CA GLY A 303 0.33 -6.02 14.03
C GLY A 303 1.33 -5.41 13.05
N ALA A 304 1.52 -4.10 13.12
CA ALA A 304 2.63 -3.44 12.45
C ALA A 304 3.91 -3.81 13.19
N SER A 305 4.97 -4.13 12.44
CA SER A 305 6.32 -4.18 12.97
C SER A 305 6.66 -2.82 13.59
N ASP A 306 6.67 -2.77 14.92
CA ASP A 306 7.26 -1.77 15.81
C ASP A 306 7.45 -0.37 15.22
N GLU A 307 6.36 0.38 15.07
CA GLU A 307 6.45 1.84 15.18
C GLU A 307 6.43 2.21 16.67
N LEU A 308 7.61 2.12 17.29
CA LEU A 308 7.92 2.78 18.56
C LEU A 308 7.93 4.29 18.33
N HIS A 309 6.76 4.88 18.11
CA HIS A 309 6.59 6.31 17.92
C HIS A 309 5.67 6.83 19.02
N SER A 310 6.20 7.76 19.83
CA SER A 310 5.55 8.60 20.86
C SER A 310 5.57 8.19 22.35
N GLY A 311 6.27 7.12 22.76
CA GLY A 311 6.42 6.79 24.20
C GLY A 311 5.16 6.21 24.86
N GLN A 312 4.20 5.75 24.07
CA GLN A 312 3.05 4.96 24.54
C GLN A 312 3.40 3.46 24.53
N SER A 313 2.87 2.70 25.48
CA SER A 313 2.98 1.22 25.48
C SER A 313 2.35 0.65 24.22
N THR A 314 2.99 -0.34 23.59
CA THR A 314 2.47 -1.04 22.41
C THR A 314 1.08 -1.62 22.66
N PHE A 315 0.83 -2.08 23.89
CA PHE A 315 -0.48 -2.55 24.33
C PHE A 315 -1.53 -1.41 24.40
N MET A 316 -1.14 -0.20 24.83
CA MET A 316 -2.06 0.94 24.87
C MET A 316 -2.47 1.39 23.47
N VAL A 317 -1.54 1.39 22.52
CA VAL A 317 -1.83 1.68 21.11
C VAL A 317 -2.82 0.65 20.57
N GLU A 318 -2.54 -0.63 20.80
CA GLU A 318 -3.44 -1.74 20.43
C GLU A 318 -4.85 -1.58 21.03
N MET A 319 -4.96 -1.23 22.31
CA MET A 319 -6.26 -1.02 22.96
C MET A 319 -6.98 0.22 22.43
N THR A 320 -6.26 1.30 22.11
CA THR A 320 -6.84 2.51 21.52
C THR A 320 -7.37 2.26 20.11
N GLU A 321 -6.61 1.52 19.29
CA GLU A 321 -7.04 1.08 17.96
C GLU A 321 -8.28 0.19 18.08
N THR A 322 -8.25 -0.80 18.96
CA THR A 322 -9.39 -1.69 19.21
C THR A 322 -10.62 -0.92 19.66
N ALA A 323 -10.48 0.03 20.60
CA ALA A 323 -11.59 0.86 21.05
C ALA A 323 -12.20 1.68 19.90
N ARG A 324 -11.40 2.22 18.98
CA ARG A 324 -11.91 2.92 17.79
C ARG A 324 -12.72 1.99 16.89
N ILE A 325 -12.26 0.75 16.70
CA ILE A 325 -12.98 -0.25 15.92
C ILE A 325 -14.33 -0.54 16.57
N LEU A 326 -14.36 -0.87 17.86
CA LEU A 326 -15.60 -1.22 18.57
C LEU A 326 -16.61 -0.07 18.57
N ASN A 327 -16.16 1.18 18.77
CA ASN A 327 -17.06 2.32 18.85
C ASN A 327 -17.64 2.79 17.51
N HIS A 328 -17.07 2.34 16.37
CA HIS A 328 -17.45 2.85 15.04
C HIS A 328 -17.81 1.76 14.03
N ALA A 329 -17.58 0.49 14.35
CA ALA A 329 -18.02 -0.62 13.51
C ALA A 329 -19.54 -0.65 13.43
N THR A 330 -20.06 -0.78 12.21
CA THR A 330 -21.48 -0.94 11.93
C THR A 330 -21.74 -2.33 11.35
N PRO A 331 -23.00 -2.78 11.21
CA PRO A 331 -23.32 -4.03 10.51
C PRO A 331 -22.87 -4.07 9.03
N ARG A 332 -22.51 -2.92 8.44
CA ARG A 332 -21.97 -2.84 7.07
C ARG A 332 -20.43 -2.83 7.06
N SER A 333 -19.77 -2.74 8.20
CA SER A 333 -18.31 -2.67 8.25
C SER A 333 -17.64 -4.03 8.03
N LEU A 334 -16.42 -4.00 7.50
CA LEU A 334 -15.49 -5.13 7.49
C LEU A 334 -14.44 -4.87 8.56
N VAL A 335 -14.24 -5.82 9.46
CA VAL A 335 -13.26 -5.76 10.54
C VAL A 335 -12.25 -6.88 10.38
N VAL A 336 -10.97 -6.54 10.40
CA VAL A 336 -9.85 -7.50 10.32
C VAL A 336 -8.97 -7.34 11.55
N LEU A 337 -8.91 -8.38 12.37
CA LEU A 337 -8.13 -8.41 13.61
C LEU A 337 -7.07 -9.52 13.51
N ASP A 338 -5.83 -9.20 13.85
CA ASP A 338 -4.71 -10.13 13.87
C ASP A 338 -4.07 -10.12 15.27
N GLU A 339 -4.27 -11.22 16.00
CA GLU A 339 -3.54 -11.54 17.22
C GLU A 339 -3.66 -10.50 18.36
N ILE A 340 -4.87 -9.96 18.55
CA ILE A 340 -5.19 -9.07 19.69
C ILE A 340 -5.02 -9.78 21.04
N GLY A 341 -4.56 -9.03 22.05
CA GLY A 341 -4.41 -9.45 23.43
C GLY A 341 -3.00 -9.95 23.78
N ARG A 342 -2.05 -9.90 22.86
CA ARG A 342 -0.70 -10.46 23.07
C ARG A 342 0.22 -9.64 23.97
N GLY A 343 -0.02 -8.33 24.08
CA GLY A 343 0.84 -7.42 24.85
C GLY A 343 0.63 -7.42 26.37
N THR A 344 -0.20 -8.33 26.91
CA THR A 344 -0.59 -8.38 28.33
C THR A 344 -0.55 -9.81 28.88
N SER A 345 -0.99 -10.01 30.13
CA SER A 345 -1.12 -11.34 30.73
C SER A 345 -2.01 -12.24 29.85
N THR A 346 -1.69 -13.53 29.78
CA THR A 346 -2.41 -14.46 28.89
C THR A 346 -3.90 -14.54 29.20
N LEU A 347 -4.28 -14.47 30.48
CA LEU A 347 -5.67 -14.50 30.92
C LEU A 347 -6.39 -13.18 30.63
N ASP A 348 -5.74 -12.03 30.83
CA ASP A 348 -6.35 -10.73 30.49
C ASP A 348 -6.52 -10.58 28.98
N GLY A 349 -5.51 -10.99 28.21
CA GLY A 349 -5.52 -10.97 26.75
C GLY A 349 -6.63 -11.85 26.17
N LEU A 350 -6.76 -13.07 26.69
CA LEU A 350 -7.86 -13.97 26.33
C LEU A 350 -9.22 -13.36 26.69
N SER A 351 -9.36 -12.83 27.90
CA SER A 351 -10.63 -12.24 28.38
C SER A 351 -11.07 -11.05 27.54
N LEU A 352 -10.13 -10.18 27.15
CA LEU A 352 -10.40 -9.07 26.24
C LEU A 352 -10.76 -9.57 24.84
N ALA A 353 -9.98 -10.48 24.26
CA ALA A 353 -10.27 -11.04 22.94
C ALA A 353 -11.64 -11.73 22.89
N TRP A 354 -12.04 -12.38 23.98
CA TRP A 354 -13.36 -12.97 24.15
C TRP A 354 -14.44 -11.90 24.09
N ALA A 355 -14.38 -10.91 24.99
CA ALA A 355 -15.37 -9.83 25.05
C ALA A 355 -15.46 -9.02 23.74
N ILE A 356 -14.33 -8.79 23.06
CA ILE A 356 -14.27 -8.14 21.74
C ILE A 356 -15.03 -8.96 20.69
N THR A 357 -14.83 -10.29 20.69
CA THR A 357 -15.51 -11.19 19.77
C THR A 357 -17.02 -11.16 19.99
N GLU A 358 -17.47 -11.20 21.25
CA GLU A 358 -18.89 -11.10 21.60
C GLU A 358 -19.49 -9.78 21.12
N HIS A 359 -18.80 -8.67 21.35
CA HIS A 359 -19.25 -7.34 20.96
C HIS A 359 -19.39 -7.20 19.44
N LEU A 360 -18.39 -7.64 18.67
CA LEU A 360 -18.41 -7.55 17.21
C LEU A 360 -19.44 -8.49 16.57
N ALA A 361 -19.61 -9.69 17.12
CA ALA A 361 -20.65 -10.60 16.68
C ALA A 361 -22.05 -10.01 16.92
N ALA A 362 -22.27 -9.39 18.08
CA ALA A 362 -23.54 -8.69 18.39
C ALA A 362 -23.78 -7.47 17.49
N ALA A 363 -22.72 -6.75 17.10
CA ALA A 363 -22.80 -5.64 16.16
C ALA A 363 -23.11 -6.08 14.71
N GLY A 364 -22.99 -7.37 14.39
CA GLY A 364 -23.24 -7.90 13.04
C GLY A 364 -22.19 -7.49 11.99
N ALA A 365 -21.06 -6.91 12.42
CA ALA A 365 -20.00 -6.51 11.50
C ALA A 365 -19.31 -7.75 10.90
N ARG A 366 -19.06 -7.73 9.59
CA ARG A 366 -18.31 -8.80 8.93
C ARG A 366 -16.89 -8.80 9.48
N THR A 367 -16.49 -9.84 10.18
CA THR A 367 -15.26 -9.84 10.98
C THR A 367 -14.41 -11.07 10.68
N LEU A 368 -13.12 -10.84 10.38
CA LEU A 368 -12.10 -11.88 10.34
C LEU A 368 -11.16 -11.67 11.51
N PHE A 369 -11.12 -12.61 12.44
CA PHE A 369 -10.27 -12.52 13.62
C PHE A 369 -9.28 -13.69 13.64
N ALA A 370 -8.04 -13.43 13.22
CA ALA A 370 -6.94 -14.35 13.39
C ALA A 370 -6.45 -14.34 14.84
N THR A 371 -6.44 -15.51 15.47
CA THR A 371 -6.08 -15.64 16.89
C THR A 371 -5.18 -16.84 17.14
N HIS A 372 -4.50 -16.80 18.28
CA HIS A 372 -3.71 -17.90 18.83
C HIS A 372 -4.36 -18.50 20.08
N TYR A 373 -5.40 -17.87 20.60
CA TYR A 373 -6.20 -18.40 21.69
C TYR A 373 -7.14 -19.47 21.15
N HIS A 374 -6.83 -20.73 21.43
CA HIS A 374 -7.68 -21.85 21.04
C HIS A 374 -8.98 -21.86 21.84
N GLU A 375 -8.97 -21.31 23.04
CA GLU A 375 -10.11 -21.18 23.95
C GLU A 375 -11.25 -20.37 23.32
N LEU A 376 -10.96 -19.42 22.43
CA LEU A 376 -11.99 -18.65 21.73
C LEU A 376 -12.83 -19.52 20.79
N THR A 377 -12.35 -20.68 20.35
CA THR A 377 -13.08 -21.53 19.40
C THR A 377 -14.41 -22.04 19.96
N ASP A 378 -14.54 -22.13 21.29
CA ASP A 378 -15.78 -22.47 21.97
C ASP A 378 -16.90 -21.46 21.70
N LEU A 379 -16.58 -20.20 21.37
CA LEU A 379 -17.56 -19.16 21.10
C LEU A 379 -18.46 -19.50 19.91
N SER A 380 -17.97 -20.26 18.93
CA SER A 380 -18.78 -20.70 17.79
C SER A 380 -19.98 -21.56 18.19
N THR A 381 -19.91 -22.25 19.33
CA THR A 381 -21.02 -23.06 19.86
C THR A 381 -22.01 -22.23 20.68
N ARG A 382 -21.58 -21.07 21.18
CA ARG A 382 -22.35 -20.20 22.07
C ARG A 382 -23.02 -19.03 21.34
N ILE A 383 -22.43 -18.58 20.24
CA ILE A 383 -22.84 -17.38 19.51
C ILE A 383 -23.06 -17.75 18.05
N ALA A 384 -24.33 -17.71 17.62
CA ALA A 384 -24.72 -18.06 16.25
C ALA A 384 -24.00 -17.22 15.16
N GLY A 385 -23.59 -16.00 15.50
CA GLY A 385 -22.84 -15.09 14.62
C GLY A 385 -21.36 -15.46 14.42
N VAL A 386 -20.84 -16.48 15.11
CA VAL A 386 -19.42 -16.85 15.13
C VAL A 386 -19.20 -18.22 14.49
N ARG A 387 -18.21 -18.33 13.60
CA ARG A 387 -17.75 -19.61 13.04
C ARG A 387 -16.25 -19.80 13.25
N ASN A 388 -15.82 -21.06 13.31
CA ASN A 388 -14.40 -21.40 13.35
C ASN A 388 -13.87 -21.75 11.96
N LEU A 389 -12.69 -21.22 11.67
CA LEU A 389 -11.84 -21.57 10.55
C LEU A 389 -10.45 -21.93 11.09
N HIS A 390 -9.74 -22.81 10.40
CA HIS A 390 -8.35 -23.12 10.71
C HIS A 390 -7.51 -23.26 9.45
N VAL A 391 -6.19 -23.04 9.59
CA VAL A 391 -5.24 -23.34 8.53
C VAL A 391 -4.97 -24.85 8.50
N SER A 392 -5.07 -25.46 7.33
CA SER A 392 -4.78 -26.88 7.11
C SER A 392 -3.28 -27.17 7.24
N VAL A 393 -2.99 -28.20 8.03
CA VAL A 393 -1.64 -28.66 8.34
C VAL A 393 -1.56 -30.16 8.06
N ARG A 394 -0.48 -30.61 7.40
CA ARG A 394 -0.22 -32.03 7.15
C ARG A 394 1.08 -32.47 7.80
N GLU A 395 1.01 -33.51 8.62
CA GLU A 395 2.18 -34.20 9.15
C GLU A 395 2.67 -35.26 8.15
N TRP A 396 3.95 -35.24 7.81
CA TRP A 396 4.56 -36.22 6.92
C TRP A 396 5.97 -36.58 7.39
N LYS A 397 6.21 -37.86 7.69
CA LYS A 397 7.52 -38.39 8.15
C LYS A 397 8.15 -37.64 9.35
N GLY A 398 7.31 -37.06 10.22
CA GLY A 398 7.76 -36.29 11.38
C GLY A 398 8.00 -34.80 11.13
N ASP A 399 7.75 -34.34 9.89
CA ASP A 399 7.76 -32.93 9.51
C ASP A 399 6.33 -32.39 9.37
N VAL A 400 6.16 -31.10 9.62
CA VAL A 400 4.89 -30.39 9.48
C VAL A 400 4.92 -29.52 8.23
N VAL A 401 3.98 -29.75 7.31
CA VAL A 401 3.83 -28.98 6.07
C VAL A 401 2.56 -28.13 6.16
N PHE A 402 2.72 -26.82 5.97
CA PHE A 402 1.61 -25.89 5.88
C PHE A 402 1.03 -25.91 4.47
N LEU A 403 -0.26 -26.25 4.35
CA LEU A 403 -0.94 -26.30 3.05
C LEU A 403 -1.49 -24.93 2.64
N HIS A 404 -1.43 -23.93 3.53
CA HIS A 404 -1.94 -22.57 3.33
C HIS A 404 -3.43 -22.49 2.91
N ARG A 405 -4.18 -23.58 3.11
CA ARG A 405 -5.61 -23.69 2.84
C ARG A 405 -6.38 -23.46 4.13
N ILE A 406 -7.39 -22.60 4.10
CA ILE A 406 -8.32 -22.34 5.20
C ILE A 406 -9.49 -23.32 5.08
N LEU A 407 -9.81 -24.00 6.18
CA LEU A 407 -10.87 -24.99 6.25
C LEU A 407 -11.83 -24.67 7.41
N PRO A 408 -13.11 -25.04 7.32
CA PRO A 408 -14.04 -24.89 8.43
C PRO A 408 -13.67 -25.79 9.62
N GLY A 409 -14.03 -25.34 10.82
CA GLY A 409 -13.77 -26.04 12.09
C GLY A 409 -12.59 -25.48 12.87
N SER A 410 -12.41 -25.96 14.09
CA SER A 410 -11.27 -25.68 14.96
C SER A 410 -10.14 -26.71 14.75
N THR A 411 -8.94 -26.39 15.22
CA THR A 411 -7.84 -27.35 15.36
C THR A 411 -7.55 -27.57 16.84
N ASP A 412 -7.51 -28.84 17.26
CA ASP A 412 -7.29 -29.23 18.65
C ASP A 412 -5.79 -29.28 19.02
N ARG A 413 -4.91 -28.96 18.07
CA ARG A 413 -3.45 -29.07 18.23
C ARG A 413 -2.75 -27.75 17.98
N SER A 414 -1.85 -27.41 18.91
CA SER A 414 -0.89 -26.33 18.74
C SER A 414 0.42 -26.88 18.18
N TYR A 415 0.87 -26.36 17.04
CA TYR A 415 2.06 -26.84 16.33
C TYR A 415 3.35 -26.10 16.72
N GLY A 416 3.35 -25.29 17.77
CA GLY A 416 4.50 -24.43 18.14
C GLY A 416 5.82 -25.19 18.32
N ILE A 417 5.79 -26.34 18.99
CA ILE A 417 6.98 -27.19 19.17
C ILE A 417 7.47 -27.78 17.84
N HIS A 418 6.55 -28.08 16.92
CA HIS A 418 6.91 -28.58 15.57
C HIS A 418 7.50 -27.47 14.70
N VAL A 419 7.01 -26.22 14.81
CA VAL A 419 7.63 -25.06 14.15
C VAL A 419 9.05 -24.83 14.64
N ALA A 420 9.29 -24.96 15.96
CA ALA A 420 10.62 -24.93 16.55
C ALA A 420 11.56 -26.01 15.96
N GLN A 421 11.04 -27.22 15.72
CA GLN A 421 11.81 -28.30 15.08
C GLN A 421 12.21 -27.93 13.63
N ILE A 422 11.30 -27.34 12.85
CA ILE A 422 11.58 -26.87 11.48
C ILE A 422 12.60 -25.73 11.48
N ALA A 423 12.55 -24.84 12.48
CA ALA A 423 13.51 -23.75 12.66
C ALA A 423 14.92 -24.23 13.06
N GLY A 424 15.11 -25.54 13.26
CA GLY A 424 16.41 -26.13 13.58
C GLY A 424 16.76 -26.12 15.07
N ILE A 425 15.78 -25.95 15.96
CA ILE A 425 16.02 -26.04 17.41
C ILE A 425 16.51 -27.46 17.76
N PRO A 426 17.55 -27.62 18.61
CA PRO A 426 18.12 -28.91 18.93
C PRO A 426 17.09 -29.94 19.42
N LYS A 427 17.23 -31.19 18.97
CA LYS A 427 16.30 -32.29 19.30
C LYS A 427 16.10 -32.49 20.80
N SER A 428 17.15 -32.27 21.62
CA SER A 428 17.07 -32.36 23.08
C SER A 428 16.14 -31.29 23.69
N VAL A 429 16.16 -30.06 23.15
CA VAL A 429 15.28 -28.97 23.58
C VAL A 429 13.85 -29.23 23.14
N VAL A 430 13.65 -29.68 21.89
CA VAL A 430 12.32 -30.08 21.38
C VAL A 430 11.71 -31.20 22.21
N ALA A 431 12.50 -32.23 22.54
CA ALA A 431 12.05 -33.33 23.40
C ALA A 431 11.63 -32.83 24.79
N ARG A 432 12.47 -31.99 25.42
CA ARG A 432 12.15 -31.41 26.73
C ARG A 432 10.89 -30.54 26.69
N ALA A 433 10.70 -29.75 25.63
CA ALA A 433 9.51 -28.92 25.45
C ALA A 433 8.23 -29.78 25.35
N LYS A 434 8.29 -30.94 24.68
CA LYS A 434 7.16 -31.90 24.61
C LYS A 434 6.81 -32.44 26.00
N ASP A 435 7.81 -32.81 26.81
CA ASP A 435 7.58 -33.29 28.17
C ASP A 435 6.91 -32.22 29.05
N VAL A 436 7.38 -30.97 28.96
CA VAL A 436 6.80 -29.84 29.71
C VAL A 436 5.35 -29.57 29.27
N LEU A 437 5.08 -29.56 27.97
CA LEU A 437 3.72 -29.34 27.45
C LEU A 437 2.74 -30.41 27.97
N SER A 438 3.15 -31.68 27.94
CA SER A 438 2.32 -32.78 28.46
C SER A 438 2.01 -32.63 29.95
N THR A 439 2.93 -32.03 30.73
CA THR A 439 2.72 -31.77 32.16
C THR A 439 1.71 -30.64 32.37
N LEU A 440 1.74 -29.61 31.52
CA LEU A 440 0.83 -28.47 31.59
C LEU A 440 -0.59 -28.84 31.15
N GLU A 441 -0.74 -29.60 30.06
CA GLU A 441 -2.06 -30.10 29.58
C GLU A 441 -2.75 -30.99 30.63
N VAL A 442 -1.97 -31.82 31.33
CA VAL A 442 -2.45 -32.70 32.40
C VAL A 442 -2.88 -31.94 33.66
N ASN A 443 -2.33 -30.75 33.90
CA ASN A 443 -2.67 -29.91 35.06
C ASN A 443 -3.80 -28.90 34.76
N SER A 444 -4.01 -28.53 33.49
CA SER A 444 -5.11 -27.66 33.05
C SER A 444 -6.44 -28.40 32.84
N SER A 445 -6.44 -29.73 32.90
CA SER A 445 -7.64 -30.58 32.87
C SER A 445 -7.92 -31.12 34.28
N PRO A 446 -9.07 -30.85 34.94
CA PRO A 446 -9.37 -31.50 36.21
C PRO A 446 -9.54 -33.01 35.97
N LYS A 447 -8.60 -33.80 36.51
CA LYS A 447 -8.64 -35.27 36.46
C LYS A 447 -9.88 -35.77 37.19
N SER A 448 -10.87 -36.22 36.42
CA SER A 448 -11.80 -37.27 36.82
C SER A 448 -11.00 -38.56 37.05
N THR A 449 -10.69 -38.85 38.31
CA THR A 449 -10.12 -40.12 38.76
C THR A 449 -11.22 -41.16 38.93
N ARG A 450 -11.61 -41.85 37.86
CA ARG A 450 -12.28 -43.16 37.97
C ARG A 450 -11.24 -44.27 37.91
N GLY A 451 -10.77 -44.66 39.09
CA GLY A 451 -10.01 -45.88 39.31
C GLY A 451 -10.92 -47.12 39.26
N THR A 452 -10.54 -48.06 38.39
CA THR A 452 -11.10 -49.39 38.18
C THR A 452 -10.88 -50.37 39.33
N ARG A 453 -11.90 -51.19 39.63
CA ARG A 453 -11.92 -52.62 40.08
C ARG A 453 -13.38 -52.95 40.50
N GLY A 454 -14.12 -53.96 40.06
CA GLY A 454 -14.02 -55.04 39.08
C GLY A 454 -15.25 -55.98 39.20
N ARG A 455 -15.52 -56.74 38.13
CA ARG A 455 -16.37 -57.97 37.99
C ARG A 455 -17.90 -57.87 37.95
N GLY A 456 -18.46 -58.41 36.86
CA GLY A 456 -19.82 -59.00 36.83
C GLY A 456 -20.43 -59.10 35.42
N ASN A 457 -20.54 -60.31 34.88
CA ASN A 457 -21.20 -60.67 33.61
C ASN A 457 -22.62 -60.11 33.45
N SER A 458 -23.01 -59.72 32.23
CA SER A 458 -24.12 -60.35 31.46
C SER A 458 -24.44 -59.56 30.18
N SER A 459 -25.10 -60.28 29.27
CA SER A 459 -25.24 -60.07 27.84
C SER A 459 -26.41 -59.18 27.40
N ALA A 460 -26.22 -58.57 26.23
CA ALA A 460 -27.15 -58.40 25.11
C ALA A 460 -28.18 -57.24 25.08
N THR A 461 -28.23 -56.68 23.85
CA THR A 461 -29.31 -55.98 23.12
C THR A 461 -29.63 -54.49 23.35
N ALA A 462 -29.30 -53.73 22.29
CA ALA A 462 -30.16 -52.81 21.53
C ALA A 462 -30.36 -51.33 21.97
N THR A 463 -30.17 -50.46 20.96
CA THR A 463 -30.70 -49.09 20.75
C THR A 463 -30.24 -47.93 21.64
N GLY A 464 -29.91 -46.80 21.00
CA GLY A 464 -29.98 -45.48 21.62
C GLY A 464 -28.75 -44.59 21.41
N ALA A 465 -28.98 -43.45 20.78
CA ALA A 465 -28.22 -42.20 20.75
C ALA A 465 -26.99 -42.11 21.68
N GLN A 466 -25.84 -41.77 21.09
CA GLN A 466 -24.64 -41.35 21.83
C GLN A 466 -24.89 -39.96 22.44
N PRO A 467 -24.78 -39.79 23.77
CA PRO A 467 -24.81 -38.47 24.36
C PRO A 467 -23.46 -37.78 24.07
N VAL A 468 -23.55 -36.60 23.49
CA VAL A 468 -22.50 -35.57 23.54
C VAL A 468 -22.22 -35.25 25.00
N ASP A 469 -20.99 -35.50 25.45
CA ASP A 469 -20.49 -35.05 26.76
C ASP A 469 -20.43 -33.51 26.75
N ALA A 470 -21.55 -32.90 27.10
CA ALA A 470 -21.67 -31.49 27.39
C ALA A 470 -21.10 -31.24 28.79
N MET A 471 -19.93 -30.59 28.89
CA MET A 471 -19.50 -29.95 30.13
C MET A 471 -19.98 -28.48 30.13
N PRO A 472 -20.81 -28.07 31.10
CA PRO A 472 -21.08 -26.66 31.34
C PRO A 472 -20.00 -26.11 32.30
N LEU A 473 -18.97 -25.43 31.78
CA LEU A 473 -17.94 -24.78 32.61
C LEU A 473 -18.23 -23.29 32.91
N PHE A 474 -19.46 -22.83 32.68
CA PHE A 474 -19.94 -21.53 33.17
C PHE A 474 -21.39 -21.66 33.63
N ALA A 475 -21.59 -22.35 34.74
CA ALA A 475 -22.72 -22.12 35.62
C ALA A 475 -22.20 -21.41 36.88
N SER A 476 -22.69 -20.19 37.07
CA SER A 476 -22.77 -19.46 38.35
C SER A 476 -21.49 -19.19 39.14
N HIS A 477 -20.99 -17.95 39.06
CA HIS A 477 -20.75 -17.19 40.30
C HIS A 477 -22.12 -16.89 40.94
N ALA A 478 -22.65 -17.87 41.64
CA ALA A 478 -23.68 -17.73 42.66
C ALA A 478 -23.56 -18.94 43.58
N GLU A 479 -23.16 -18.67 44.83
CA GLU A 479 -23.21 -19.57 45.98
C GLU A 479 -22.45 -20.91 45.82
N SER A 480 -21.15 -20.88 46.12
CA SER A 480 -20.39 -22.09 46.39
C SER A 480 -21.01 -22.86 47.56
N ALA A 481 -21.19 -24.17 47.36
CA ALA A 481 -21.53 -25.20 48.35
C ALA A 481 -20.95 -24.92 49.76
N PRO A 482 -21.64 -25.36 50.84
CA PRO A 482 -21.18 -25.11 52.19
C PRO A 482 -19.71 -25.54 52.34
N PRO A 483 -18.84 -24.69 52.89
CA PRO A 483 -17.43 -25.01 53.06
C PRO A 483 -17.30 -26.33 53.81
N HIS A 484 -16.44 -27.22 53.32
CA HIS A 484 -16.23 -28.53 53.93
C HIS A 484 -15.98 -28.34 55.45
N PRO A 485 -16.65 -29.08 56.35
CA PRO A 485 -16.65 -28.79 57.80
C PRO A 485 -15.26 -28.71 58.43
N ALA A 486 -14.28 -29.42 57.85
CA ALA A 486 -12.87 -29.35 58.26
C ALA A 486 -12.23 -27.96 58.01
N ILE A 487 -12.61 -27.25 56.95
CA ILE A 487 -12.06 -25.93 56.60
C ILE A 487 -12.58 -24.85 57.56
N GLU A 488 -13.87 -24.91 57.94
CA GLU A 488 -14.40 -24.00 58.96
C GLU A 488 -13.74 -24.22 60.32
N LYS A 489 -13.60 -25.47 60.75
CA LYS A 489 -12.90 -25.80 62.01
C LYS A 489 -11.48 -25.28 62.03
N LEU A 490 -10.75 -25.36 60.91
CA LEU A 490 -9.40 -24.80 60.76
C LEU A 490 -9.35 -23.27 60.81
N ARG A 491 -10.38 -22.57 60.32
CA ARG A 491 -10.44 -21.10 60.38
C ARG A 491 -10.70 -20.56 61.77
N LEU A 492 -11.42 -21.31 62.61
CA LEU A 492 -11.80 -20.91 63.97
C LEU A 492 -10.76 -21.28 65.04
N LEU A 493 -9.62 -21.83 64.62
CA LEU A 493 -8.57 -22.35 65.50
C LEU A 493 -7.55 -21.26 65.86
N ASP A 494 -7.38 -20.99 67.16
CA ASP A 494 -6.27 -20.15 67.66
C ASP A 494 -5.10 -21.02 68.13
N LEU A 495 -4.08 -21.09 67.27
CA LEU A 495 -2.88 -21.90 67.48
C LEU A 495 -2.05 -21.47 68.71
N ASN A 496 -2.21 -20.23 69.19
CA ASN A 496 -1.42 -19.73 70.31
C ASN A 496 -1.95 -20.19 71.68
N THR A 497 -3.12 -20.82 71.71
CA THR A 497 -3.80 -21.25 72.94
C THR A 497 -3.79 -22.77 73.12
N LEU A 498 -3.29 -23.51 72.13
CA LEU A 498 -3.33 -24.97 72.13
C LEU A 498 -2.03 -25.59 72.64
N THR A 499 -2.17 -26.62 73.47
CA THR A 499 -1.05 -27.49 73.80
C THR A 499 -0.74 -28.44 72.62
N PRO A 500 0.51 -28.92 72.47
CA PRO A 500 0.90 -29.80 71.37
C PRO A 500 0.03 -31.08 71.24
N LEU A 501 -0.43 -31.63 72.37
CA LEU A 501 -1.30 -32.81 72.38
C LEU A 501 -2.70 -32.50 71.85
N GLN A 502 -3.27 -31.35 72.23
CA GLN A 502 -4.58 -30.89 71.74
C GLN A 502 -4.54 -30.58 70.24
N ALA A 503 -3.45 -29.98 69.75
CA ALA A 503 -3.25 -29.76 68.32
C ALA A 503 -3.20 -31.09 67.54
N PHE A 504 -2.51 -32.09 68.09
CA PHE A 504 -2.41 -33.42 67.47
C PHE A 504 -3.75 -34.17 67.44
N ASP A 505 -4.51 -34.13 68.53
CA ASP A 505 -5.85 -34.74 68.59
C ASP A 505 -6.84 -34.04 67.65
N MET A 506 -6.74 -32.71 67.51
CA MET A 506 -7.54 -31.94 66.56
C MET A 506 -7.23 -32.33 65.11
N LEU A 507 -5.95 -32.55 64.77
CA LEU A 507 -5.54 -33.05 63.45
C LEU A 507 -6.07 -34.46 63.16
N ARG A 508 -6.12 -35.35 64.17
CA ARG A 508 -6.79 -36.65 64.02
C ARG A 508 -8.28 -36.51 63.72
N GLN A 509 -8.98 -35.61 64.42
CA GLN A 509 -10.41 -35.38 64.19
C GLN A 509 -10.69 -34.76 62.81
N LEU A 510 -9.85 -33.83 62.36
CA LEU A 510 -9.94 -33.24 61.02
C LEU A 510 -9.73 -34.29 59.92
N LYS A 511 -8.79 -35.22 60.12
CA LYS A 511 -8.55 -36.34 59.19
C LYS A 511 -9.76 -37.27 59.05
N VAL A 512 -10.47 -37.53 60.14
CA VAL A 512 -11.73 -38.30 60.10
C VAL A 512 -12.81 -37.50 59.36
N THR A 513 -12.94 -36.21 59.67
CA THR A 513 -13.93 -35.29 59.05
C THR A 513 -13.74 -35.14 57.53
N THR A 514 -12.53 -35.32 57.00
CA THR A 514 -12.23 -35.31 55.55
C THR A 514 -12.48 -36.63 54.82
N THR A 515 -12.82 -37.70 55.55
CA THR A 515 -13.02 -39.04 54.95
C THR A 515 -14.51 -39.39 54.79
N ASP A 516 -15.40 -38.69 55.50
CA ASP A 516 -16.85 -38.96 55.58
C ASP A 516 -17.73 -37.95 54.79
N ALA A 517 -17.15 -37.12 53.91
CA ALA A 517 -17.88 -36.13 53.10
C ALA A 517 -17.66 -36.32 51.59
#